data_AF-A0A2N3GV92-F1
#
_entry.id   AF-A0A2N3GV92-F1
#
_cell.length_a   1.000
_cell.length_b   1.000
_cell.length_c   1.000
_cell.angle_alpha   90.00
_cell.angle_beta   90.00
_cell.angle_gamma   90.00
#
_symmetry.space_group_name_H-M   'P 1'
#
loop_
_entity.id
_entity.type
_entity.pdbx_description
1 polymer ?
#
loop_
_entity_poly.entity_id
_entity_poly.type
_entity_poly.pdbx_seq_one_letter_code
_entity_poly.pdbx_strand_id
1 'polypeptide(L)'
;MEEMVFGRRYRAIEKIGSGGMAEVYKAVDEVLGRTVAVKVLHPRYASEPNFVARFRQEAQAAANLSHPSIVNIYDWGRDDETYYIVMEYVNGTDLKSLVEERGALDPIKAAEYGMQACSALAVAHGYDIIHRDIKPHNIVITPDGTVKVMDFGIARAGNTTMTQTGSVLGTAQYISPEQAQGRALGPASDLYSLGVTLYELVTGRLPFDADTPVAVALKQVNEQPVPPRQVRASVPASLEAVIMKAMRKNPAERYQSASEMRDDLKRVVNGEAAPTAPRQTYADQTSVMPAIERAERQRIATAPELRPVPQRRVQPWAWVLVAILVLALGIGIAAALGAFGGGTVAVPTVLGMTEQEASTTITSQGLIVGNVTTENSEEYELGQVMRQDPVAGGRVKKGSAINLVISAGIEQVEVPVVIGMTEADAVTTIEGVGLVVSVPVVREFSKDVPEGQVISSEPTSGTKVPKGSKVTLVISKGTELAKVPDVVGKKQADAEAAIKAAGFKVKVTQDFSDTVPTGTVISQTPDADVSVDAGSTITIVVSKGPGTVTLTDYTSMTEADARAEIEGLGLKVNVIYEVSPDVGIVINQDPLPGTKVTKGSTVTLKVGKAP
;
A
#
# COMPACT_ATOMS: atom_id res chain seq x y z
N MET A 1 -17.83 8.58 -28.00
CA MET A 1 -16.78 7.91 -27.19
C MET A 1 -16.53 6.58 -27.85
N GLU A 2 -15.27 6.24 -28.13
CA GLU A 2 -14.92 4.87 -28.53
C GLU A 2 -15.51 3.89 -27.51
N GLU A 3 -16.01 2.77 -28.02
CA GLU A 3 -16.69 1.75 -27.24
C GLU A 3 -15.65 1.04 -26.36
N MET A 4 -15.52 1.48 -25.11
CA MET A 4 -14.53 0.96 -24.17
C MET A 4 -15.07 -0.34 -23.58
N VAL A 5 -14.43 -1.46 -23.94
CA VAL A 5 -14.84 -2.81 -23.51
C VAL A 5 -13.68 -3.48 -22.81
N PHE A 6 -13.83 -3.81 -21.53
CA PHE A 6 -12.79 -4.44 -20.74
C PHE A 6 -12.89 -5.96 -20.80
N GLY A 7 -11.76 -6.62 -21.06
CA GLY A 7 -11.69 -8.09 -21.07
C GLY A 7 -12.61 -8.73 -22.11
N ARG A 8 -12.98 -7.96 -23.16
CA ARG A 8 -13.95 -8.37 -24.20
C ARG A 8 -15.32 -8.82 -23.64
N ARG A 9 -15.70 -8.33 -22.46
CA ARG A 9 -16.93 -8.74 -21.74
C ARG A 9 -17.67 -7.60 -21.08
N TYR A 10 -16.96 -6.62 -20.53
CA TYR A 10 -17.55 -5.56 -19.73
C TYR A 10 -17.56 -4.27 -20.53
N ARG A 11 -18.69 -3.93 -21.14
CA ARG A 11 -18.81 -2.72 -21.95
C ARG A 11 -19.15 -1.52 -21.08
N ALA A 12 -18.26 -0.54 -21.04
CA ALA A 12 -18.46 0.70 -20.30
C ALA A 12 -19.61 1.51 -20.89
N ILE A 13 -20.45 2.07 -20.01
CA ILE A 13 -21.58 2.94 -20.35
C ILE A 13 -21.21 4.40 -20.07
N GLU A 14 -20.76 4.66 -18.84
CA GLU A 14 -20.47 6.00 -18.35
C GLU A 14 -19.40 5.96 -17.25
N LYS A 15 -18.59 7.01 -17.14
CA LYS A 15 -17.66 7.20 -16.02
C LYS A 15 -18.44 7.70 -14.81
N ILE A 16 -18.38 6.98 -13.69
CA ILE A 16 -19.11 7.29 -12.45
C ILE A 16 -18.20 7.80 -11.32
N GLY A 17 -16.88 7.66 -11.46
CA GLY A 17 -15.94 8.13 -10.45
C GLY A 17 -14.52 8.27 -10.96
N SER A 18 -13.71 9.08 -10.27
CA SER A 18 -12.28 9.23 -10.51
C SER A 18 -11.57 9.33 -9.17
N GLY A 19 -10.69 8.38 -8.88
CA GLY A 19 -9.81 8.40 -7.72
C GLY A 19 -8.39 8.86 -8.08
N GLY A 20 -7.49 8.84 -7.10
CA GLY A 20 -6.08 9.20 -7.33
C GLY A 20 -5.34 8.26 -8.27
N MET A 21 -5.65 6.95 -8.22
CA MET A 21 -4.95 5.90 -8.99
C MET A 21 -5.80 5.23 -10.07
N ALA A 22 -7.14 5.34 -10.01
CA ALA A 22 -8.05 4.60 -10.87
C ALA A 22 -9.29 5.42 -11.24
N GLU A 23 -9.93 5.06 -12.34
CA GLU A 23 -11.23 5.57 -12.78
C GLU A 23 -12.29 4.48 -12.60
N VAL A 24 -13.52 4.86 -12.31
CA VAL A 24 -14.61 3.91 -12.13
C VAL A 24 -15.67 4.16 -13.19
N TYR A 25 -16.02 3.11 -13.91
CA TYR A 25 -17.04 3.12 -14.95
C TYR A 25 -18.22 2.25 -14.54
N LYS A 26 -19.43 2.69 -14.83
CA LYS A 26 -20.58 1.81 -14.90
C LYS A 26 -20.51 1.05 -16.22
N ALA A 27 -20.67 -0.25 -16.18
CA ALA A 27 -20.57 -1.12 -17.33
C ALA A 27 -21.69 -2.17 -17.34
N VAL A 28 -21.92 -2.78 -18.49
CA VAL A 28 -22.76 -3.99 -18.61
C VAL A 28 -21.85 -5.19 -18.80
N ASP A 29 -22.05 -6.22 -17.99
CA ASP A 29 -21.51 -7.55 -18.24
C ASP A 29 -22.33 -8.19 -19.38
N GLU A 30 -21.78 -8.24 -20.59
CA GLU A 30 -22.51 -8.66 -21.79
C GLU A 30 -22.85 -10.16 -21.80
N VAL A 31 -22.15 -10.95 -20.97
CA VAL A 31 -22.40 -12.39 -20.85
C VAL A 31 -23.56 -12.67 -19.90
N LEU A 32 -23.57 -12.00 -18.74
CA LEU A 32 -24.59 -12.22 -17.70
C LEU A 32 -25.77 -11.24 -17.76
N GLY A 33 -25.68 -10.17 -18.57
CA GLY A 33 -26.71 -9.17 -18.73
C GLY A 33 -26.94 -8.27 -17.51
N ARG A 34 -25.94 -8.15 -16.61
CA ARG A 34 -26.05 -7.37 -15.36
C ARG A 34 -25.22 -6.09 -15.41
N THR A 35 -25.67 -5.06 -14.70
CA THR A 35 -24.90 -3.82 -14.49
C THR A 35 -23.83 -4.05 -13.43
N VAL A 36 -22.60 -3.63 -13.73
CA VAL A 36 -21.43 -3.73 -12.85
C VAL A 36 -20.68 -2.41 -12.80
N ALA A 37 -19.84 -2.23 -11.79
CA ALA A 37 -18.84 -1.17 -11.75
C ALA A 37 -17.48 -1.76 -12.12
N VAL A 38 -16.74 -1.07 -12.98
CA VAL A 38 -15.39 -1.46 -13.40
C VAL A 38 -14.43 -0.37 -12.97
N LYS A 39 -13.59 -0.67 -11.98
CA LYS A 39 -12.50 0.19 -11.52
C LYS A 39 -11.28 -0.13 -12.39
N VAL A 40 -10.71 0.88 -13.05
CA VAL A 40 -9.64 0.75 -14.05
C VAL A 40 -8.45 1.56 -13.58
N LEU A 41 -7.29 0.94 -13.48
CA LEU A 41 -6.05 1.61 -13.09
C LEU A 41 -5.67 2.63 -14.17
N HIS A 42 -5.24 3.84 -13.78
CA HIS A 42 -4.78 4.80 -14.78
C HIS A 42 -3.53 4.25 -15.51
N PRO A 43 -3.40 4.44 -16.84
CA PRO A 43 -2.26 3.94 -17.61
C PRO A 43 -0.89 4.38 -17.05
N ARG A 44 -0.79 5.60 -16.51
CA ARG A 44 0.43 6.12 -15.85
C ARG A 44 0.92 5.30 -14.65
N TYR A 45 0.05 4.49 -14.04
CA TYR A 45 0.37 3.62 -12.90
C TYR A 45 0.42 2.14 -13.30
N ALA A 46 -0.03 1.79 -14.50
CA ALA A 46 -0.12 0.40 -14.93
C ALA A 46 1.23 -0.21 -15.30
N SER A 47 2.24 0.64 -15.60
CA SER A 47 3.63 0.24 -15.79
C SER A 47 4.42 0.11 -14.49
N GLU A 48 3.90 0.61 -13.37
CA GLU A 48 4.59 0.64 -12.08
C GLU A 48 4.23 -0.59 -11.22
N PRO A 49 5.18 -1.53 -10.98
CA PRO A 49 4.87 -2.79 -10.32
C PRO A 49 4.23 -2.63 -8.93
N ASN A 50 4.62 -1.58 -8.20
CA ASN A 50 4.08 -1.29 -6.87
C ASN A 50 2.60 -0.90 -6.89
N PHE A 51 2.16 -0.13 -7.90
CA PHE A 51 0.75 0.27 -8.02
C PHE A 51 -0.10 -0.90 -8.49
N VAL A 52 0.40 -1.71 -9.43
CA VAL A 52 -0.28 -2.94 -9.88
C VAL A 52 -0.42 -3.94 -8.72
N ALA A 53 0.63 -4.14 -7.93
CA ALA A 53 0.59 -5.03 -6.77
C ALA A 53 -0.46 -4.57 -5.73
N ARG A 54 -0.51 -3.26 -5.44
CA ARG A 54 -1.53 -2.68 -4.54
C ARG A 54 -2.94 -2.88 -5.08
N PHE A 55 -3.16 -2.58 -6.35
CA PHE A 55 -4.45 -2.73 -7.01
C PHE A 55 -4.94 -4.18 -6.98
N ARG A 56 -4.05 -5.15 -7.23
CA ARG A 56 -4.35 -6.58 -7.11
C ARG A 56 -4.66 -6.98 -5.67
N GLN A 57 -3.92 -6.45 -4.69
CA GLN A 57 -4.12 -6.77 -3.28
C GLN A 57 -5.50 -6.31 -2.77
N GLU A 58 -5.98 -5.15 -3.23
CA GLU A 58 -7.35 -4.65 -2.95
C GLU A 58 -8.41 -5.64 -3.41
N ALA A 59 -8.29 -6.09 -4.67
CA ALA A 59 -9.21 -7.06 -5.23
C ALA A 59 -9.21 -8.37 -4.43
N GLN A 60 -8.01 -8.86 -4.06
CA GLN A 60 -7.86 -10.10 -3.31
C GLN A 60 -8.41 -10.01 -1.89
N ALA A 61 -8.25 -8.87 -1.22
CA ALA A 61 -8.75 -8.67 0.14
C ALA A 61 -10.28 -8.74 0.20
N ALA A 62 -10.99 -8.16 -0.78
CA ALA A 62 -12.46 -8.19 -0.79
C ALA A 62 -13.07 -9.38 -1.56
N ALA A 63 -12.30 -10.12 -2.36
CA ALA A 63 -12.83 -11.22 -3.19
C ALA A 63 -13.58 -12.32 -2.42
N ASN A 64 -13.15 -12.60 -1.17
CA ASN A 64 -13.77 -13.65 -0.34
C ASN A 64 -14.83 -13.12 0.63
N LEU A 65 -15.10 -11.81 0.64
CA LEU A 65 -16.08 -11.21 1.52
C LEU A 65 -17.45 -11.19 0.84
N SER A 66 -18.45 -11.81 1.47
CA SER A 66 -19.84 -11.74 1.04
C SER A 66 -20.72 -11.28 2.19
N HIS A 67 -21.29 -10.08 2.05
CA HIS A 67 -22.18 -9.50 3.05
C HIS A 67 -23.07 -8.42 2.41
N PRO A 68 -24.34 -8.25 2.82
CA PRO A 68 -25.22 -7.22 2.26
C PRO A 68 -24.64 -5.80 2.32
N SER A 69 -23.87 -5.49 3.36
CA SER A 69 -23.21 -4.18 3.54
C SER A 69 -21.77 -4.08 3.02
N ILE A 70 -21.30 -5.05 2.24
CA ILE A 70 -20.00 -5.01 1.56
C ILE A 70 -20.25 -4.99 0.05
N VAL A 71 -19.50 -4.17 -0.69
CA VAL A 71 -19.48 -4.21 -2.16
C VAL A 71 -18.76 -5.46 -2.61
N ASN A 72 -19.47 -6.33 -3.34
CA ASN A 72 -18.90 -7.60 -3.80
C ASN A 72 -17.95 -7.37 -4.99
N ILE A 73 -16.83 -8.10 -4.99
CA ILE A 73 -15.92 -8.16 -6.15
C ILE A 73 -16.25 -9.41 -6.95
N TYR A 74 -16.45 -9.24 -8.25
CA TYR A 74 -16.82 -10.32 -9.16
C TYR A 74 -15.65 -10.86 -9.95
N ASP A 75 -14.74 -9.99 -10.38
CA ASP A 75 -13.66 -10.36 -11.29
C ASP A 75 -12.51 -9.35 -11.19
N TRP A 76 -11.34 -9.76 -11.66
CA TRP A 76 -10.22 -8.85 -11.87
C TRP A 76 -9.44 -9.31 -13.10
N GLY A 77 -8.85 -8.37 -13.83
CA GLY A 77 -8.17 -8.71 -15.06
C GLY A 77 -7.20 -7.64 -15.53
N ARG A 78 -6.57 -7.95 -16.65
CA ARG A 78 -5.72 -7.05 -17.41
C ARG A 78 -6.30 -6.93 -18.81
N ASP A 79 -6.35 -5.72 -19.33
CA ASP A 79 -6.76 -5.41 -20.69
C ASP A 79 -5.67 -4.50 -21.30
N ASP A 80 -5.02 -4.98 -22.35
CA ASP A 80 -3.86 -4.34 -22.97
C ASP A 80 -2.78 -3.89 -21.95
N GLU A 81 -2.63 -2.57 -21.78
CA GLU A 81 -1.66 -1.93 -20.90
C GLU A 81 -2.22 -1.57 -19.52
N THR A 82 -3.50 -1.87 -19.22
CA THR A 82 -4.12 -1.53 -17.94
C THR A 82 -4.72 -2.72 -17.19
N TYR A 83 -5.03 -2.51 -15.91
CA TYR A 83 -5.66 -3.47 -15.01
C TYR A 83 -7.03 -2.97 -14.60
N TYR A 84 -7.97 -3.89 -14.40
CA TYR A 84 -9.32 -3.57 -13.97
C TYR A 84 -9.84 -4.54 -12.90
N ILE A 85 -10.76 -4.05 -12.08
CA ILE A 85 -11.51 -4.82 -11.08
C ILE A 85 -12.99 -4.62 -11.39
N VAL A 86 -13.72 -5.71 -11.47
CA VAL A 86 -15.17 -5.71 -11.67
C VAL A 86 -15.85 -5.97 -10.33
N MET A 87 -16.75 -5.07 -9.96
CA MET A 87 -17.43 -5.10 -8.68
C MET A 87 -18.92 -4.78 -8.83
N GLU A 88 -19.66 -5.01 -7.75
CA GLU A 88 -21.07 -4.66 -7.63
C GLU A 88 -21.27 -3.17 -7.92
N TYR A 89 -22.18 -2.85 -8.86
CA TYR A 89 -22.62 -1.48 -9.06
C TYR A 89 -23.61 -1.09 -7.96
N VAL A 90 -23.21 -0.16 -7.10
CA VAL A 90 -24.08 0.41 -6.07
C VAL A 90 -24.68 1.70 -6.59
N ASN A 91 -25.99 1.72 -6.81
CA ASN A 91 -26.72 2.95 -7.08
C ASN A 91 -27.02 3.65 -5.75
N GLY A 92 -26.24 4.67 -5.40
CA GLY A 92 -26.36 5.37 -4.12
C GLY A 92 -25.48 6.61 -4.02
N THR A 93 -25.50 7.25 -2.86
CA THR A 93 -24.71 8.45 -2.55
C THR A 93 -23.75 8.14 -1.42
N ASP A 94 -22.48 8.51 -1.56
CA ASP A 94 -21.51 8.37 -0.48
C ASP A 94 -21.81 9.32 0.68
N LEU A 95 -21.39 8.96 1.89
CA LEU A 95 -21.67 9.73 3.09
C LEU A 95 -21.01 11.11 3.09
N LYS A 96 -19.91 11.32 2.33
CA LYS A 96 -19.29 12.66 2.24
C LYS A 96 -20.21 13.59 1.47
N SER A 97 -20.61 13.17 0.27
CA SER A 97 -21.54 13.92 -0.58
C SER A 97 -22.83 14.24 0.17
N LEU A 98 -23.33 13.30 0.97
CA LEU A 98 -24.54 13.49 1.78
C LEU A 98 -24.39 14.59 2.85
N VAL A 99 -23.25 14.64 3.56
CA VAL A 99 -22.96 15.70 4.55
C VAL A 99 -22.70 17.04 3.88
N GLU A 100 -22.05 17.06 2.71
CA GLU A 100 -21.81 18.30 1.97
C GLU A 100 -23.12 18.91 1.43
N GLU A 101 -24.06 18.07 0.98
CA GLU A 101 -25.37 18.50 0.47
C GLU A 101 -26.32 18.92 1.59
N ARG A 102 -26.41 18.13 2.67
CA ARG A 102 -27.45 18.29 3.71
C ARG A 102 -26.95 18.89 5.01
N GLY A 103 -25.64 19.05 5.17
CA GLY A 103 -25.01 19.37 6.43
C GLY A 103 -25.06 18.19 7.41
N ALA A 104 -25.02 18.52 8.70
CA ALA A 104 -25.02 17.53 9.77
C ALA A 104 -26.31 16.68 9.79
N LEU A 105 -26.16 15.36 9.75
CA LEU A 105 -27.26 14.39 9.66
C LEU A 105 -28.03 14.26 10.98
N ASP A 106 -29.21 13.64 10.92
CA ASP A 106 -29.92 13.22 12.12
C ASP A 106 -29.05 12.23 12.94
N PRO A 107 -28.86 12.44 14.25
CA PRO A 107 -28.01 11.58 15.07
C PRO A 107 -28.41 10.10 15.08
N ILE A 108 -29.71 9.79 15.08
CA ILE A 108 -30.18 8.41 15.06
C ILE A 108 -29.91 7.78 13.71
N LYS A 109 -30.13 8.52 12.62
CA LYS A 109 -29.81 8.05 11.27
C LYS A 109 -28.31 7.80 11.08
N ALA A 110 -27.45 8.67 11.61
CA ALA A 110 -26.01 8.46 11.61
C ALA A 110 -25.60 7.20 12.40
N ALA A 111 -26.25 6.94 13.54
CA ALA A 111 -26.03 5.73 14.33
C ALA A 111 -26.48 4.46 13.58
N GLU A 112 -27.59 4.50 12.84
CA GLU A 112 -28.03 3.40 11.97
C GLU A 112 -27.01 3.10 10.87
N TYR A 113 -26.45 4.14 10.23
CA TYR A 113 -25.40 3.95 9.21
C TYR A 113 -24.13 3.36 9.82
N GLY A 114 -23.72 3.86 10.98
CA GLY A 114 -22.59 3.29 11.74
C GLY A 114 -22.81 1.83 12.10
N MET A 115 -24.02 1.45 12.52
CA MET A 115 -24.36 0.08 12.88
C MET A 115 -24.21 -0.88 11.68
N GLN A 116 -24.67 -0.49 10.50
CA GLN A 116 -24.52 -1.29 9.29
C GLN A 116 -23.05 -1.36 8.83
N ALA A 117 -22.29 -0.26 8.93
CA ALA A 117 -20.85 -0.24 8.66
C ALA A 117 -20.07 -1.17 9.62
N CYS A 118 -20.42 -1.19 10.91
CA CYS A 118 -19.87 -2.15 11.86
C CYS A 118 -20.19 -3.60 11.49
N SER A 119 -21.37 -3.88 10.91
CA SER A 119 -21.70 -5.23 10.43
C SER A 119 -20.78 -5.68 9.30
N ALA A 120 -20.46 -4.78 8.35
CA ALA A 120 -19.49 -5.04 7.30
C ALA A 120 -18.08 -5.26 7.86
N LEU A 121 -17.63 -4.37 8.77
CA LEU A 121 -16.31 -4.48 9.40
C LEU A 121 -16.16 -5.77 10.22
N ALA A 122 -17.20 -6.20 10.94
CA ALA A 122 -17.18 -7.44 11.71
C ALA A 122 -16.91 -8.67 10.83
N VAL A 123 -17.49 -8.72 9.63
CA VAL A 123 -17.22 -9.80 8.67
C VAL A 123 -15.78 -9.73 8.20
N ALA A 124 -15.30 -8.57 7.75
CA ALA A 124 -13.93 -8.42 7.26
C ALA A 124 -12.88 -8.77 8.34
N HIS A 125 -13.07 -8.28 9.56
CA HIS A 125 -12.18 -8.58 10.70
C HIS A 125 -12.18 -10.08 11.05
N GLY A 126 -13.28 -10.79 10.82
CA GLY A 126 -13.35 -12.25 10.99
C GLY A 126 -12.53 -13.06 9.98
N TYR A 127 -12.11 -12.43 8.87
CA TYR A 127 -11.18 -12.98 7.88
C TYR A 127 -9.77 -12.37 8.00
N ASP A 128 -9.45 -11.73 9.14
CA ASP A 128 -8.19 -11.01 9.38
C ASP A 128 -7.92 -9.87 8.38
N ILE A 129 -8.98 -9.33 7.77
CA ILE A 129 -8.90 -8.21 6.82
C ILE A 129 -9.26 -6.92 7.54
N ILE A 130 -8.29 -6.02 7.64
CA ILE A 130 -8.46 -4.65 8.15
C ILE A 130 -8.71 -3.72 6.96
N HIS A 131 -9.72 -2.85 7.04
CA HIS A 131 -10.11 -1.95 5.95
C HIS A 131 -9.07 -0.85 5.71
N ARG A 132 -8.57 -0.22 6.77
CA ARG A 132 -7.50 0.80 6.83
C ARG A 132 -7.83 2.18 6.25
N ASP A 133 -8.85 2.31 5.42
CA ASP A 133 -9.27 3.60 4.84
C ASP A 133 -10.77 3.87 5.06
N ILE A 134 -11.26 3.67 6.29
CA ILE A 134 -12.65 3.99 6.62
C ILE A 134 -12.82 5.52 6.65
N LYS A 135 -13.72 6.01 5.80
CA LYS A 135 -14.08 7.43 5.67
C LYS A 135 -15.44 7.56 4.97
N PRO A 136 -16.11 8.72 5.06
CA PRO A 136 -17.43 8.91 4.45
C PRO A 136 -17.48 8.61 2.94
N HIS A 137 -16.40 8.87 2.20
CA HIS A 137 -16.31 8.61 0.75
C HIS A 137 -16.40 7.12 0.38
N ASN A 138 -16.00 6.22 1.30
CA ASN A 138 -15.95 4.77 1.06
C ASN A 138 -17.20 4.06 1.62
N ILE A 139 -18.22 4.81 2.03
CA ILE A 139 -19.47 4.30 2.59
C ILE A 139 -20.63 4.89 1.78
N VAL A 140 -21.31 4.05 1.01
CA VAL A 140 -22.39 4.43 0.10
C VAL A 140 -23.74 4.05 0.69
N ILE A 141 -24.72 4.94 0.59
CA ILE A 141 -26.11 4.72 1.00
C ILE A 141 -26.97 4.55 -0.25
N THR A 142 -27.66 3.41 -0.34
CA THR A 142 -28.61 3.14 -1.42
C THR A 142 -29.97 3.81 -1.14
N PRO A 143 -30.84 4.01 -2.15
CA PRO A 143 -32.17 4.60 -1.98
C PRO A 143 -33.07 3.89 -0.96
N ASP A 144 -32.89 2.59 -0.76
CA ASP A 144 -33.59 1.77 0.26
C ASP A 144 -33.00 1.92 1.67
N GLY A 145 -31.91 2.70 1.83
CA GLY A 145 -31.28 2.97 3.12
C GLY A 145 -30.24 1.95 3.56
N THR A 146 -29.85 1.03 2.67
CA THR A 146 -28.79 0.06 2.91
C THR A 146 -27.41 0.72 2.78
N VAL A 147 -26.52 0.44 3.72
CA VAL A 147 -25.12 0.88 3.69
C VAL A 147 -24.28 -0.14 2.93
N LYS A 148 -23.42 0.31 2.04
CA LYS A 148 -22.40 -0.46 1.34
C LYS A 148 -21.02 0.12 1.61
N VAL A 149 -20.14 -0.67 2.22
CA VAL A 149 -18.72 -0.33 2.41
C VAL A 149 -17.91 -0.84 1.22
N MET A 150 -17.04 0.00 0.67
CA MET A 150 -16.21 -0.29 -0.50
C MET A 150 -14.73 -0.01 -0.23
N ASP A 151 -13.86 -0.45 -1.16
CA ASP A 151 -12.41 -0.20 -1.12
C ASP A 151 -11.69 -0.78 0.11
N PHE A 152 -11.96 -2.06 0.42
CA PHE A 152 -11.22 -2.79 1.44
C PHE A 152 -9.75 -2.97 1.03
N GLY A 153 -8.84 -2.34 1.79
CA GLY A 153 -7.46 -2.82 1.87
C GLY A 153 -6.43 -2.24 0.89
N ILE A 154 -6.36 -0.91 0.69
CA ILE A 154 -5.08 -0.26 0.32
C ILE A 154 -4.77 0.89 1.30
N ALA A 155 -4.08 0.57 2.39
CA ALA A 155 -3.14 1.52 2.98
C ALA A 155 -1.92 0.77 3.53
N ARG A 156 -0.78 1.04 2.88
CA ARG A 156 0.62 0.73 3.23
C ARG A 156 0.93 -0.73 3.55
N ALA A 157 1.20 -1.50 2.49
CA ALA A 157 2.36 -2.39 2.51
C ALA A 157 3.58 -1.53 2.09
N GLY A 158 4.46 -1.24 3.05
CA GLY A 158 5.63 -0.38 2.89
C GLY A 158 5.50 0.96 3.63
N ASN A 159 6.52 1.32 4.41
CA ASN A 159 6.70 2.59 5.12
C ASN A 159 6.92 3.78 4.16
N THR A 160 6.06 3.93 3.13
CA THR A 160 6.03 5.17 2.35
C THR A 160 5.26 6.22 3.13
N THR A 161 6.02 6.94 3.95
CA THR A 161 5.72 8.29 4.42
C THR A 161 5.06 9.12 3.32
N MET A 162 4.22 10.05 3.78
CA MET A 162 3.38 11.04 3.08
C MET A 162 4.04 11.92 2.01
N THR A 163 5.10 11.49 1.35
CA THR A 163 5.86 12.32 0.40
C THR A 163 5.77 11.77 -1.02
N GLN A 164 5.08 12.58 -1.83
CA GLN A 164 5.13 12.75 -3.28
C GLN A 164 3.85 12.38 -4.03
N THR A 165 3.37 13.38 -4.79
CA THR A 165 2.20 13.43 -5.68
C THR A 165 0.82 13.47 -5.02
N GLY A 166 0.46 14.65 -4.48
CA GLY A 166 -0.70 15.47 -4.90
C GLY A 166 -2.13 14.89 -4.91
N SER A 167 -2.35 13.63 -4.60
CA SER A 167 -3.67 12.97 -4.55
C SER A 167 -4.00 12.40 -3.16
N VAL A 168 -3.04 12.46 -2.22
CA VAL A 168 -3.17 11.97 -0.83
C VAL A 168 -3.33 13.15 0.15
N LEU A 169 -4.10 14.17 -0.23
CA LEU A 169 -4.39 15.31 0.64
C LEU A 169 -5.62 15.08 1.56
N GLY A 170 -6.53 14.15 1.21
CA GLY A 170 -7.81 13.98 1.91
C GLY A 170 -7.84 12.92 3.03
N THR A 171 -6.87 12.01 3.09
CA THR A 171 -6.97 10.84 4.00
C THR A 171 -6.54 11.14 5.44
N ALA A 172 -5.68 12.12 5.67
CA ALA A 172 -5.14 12.44 7.01
C ALA A 172 -6.23 12.82 8.04
N GLN A 173 -7.41 13.23 7.56
CA GLN A 173 -8.55 13.60 8.39
C GLN A 173 -9.18 12.42 9.12
N TYR A 174 -9.01 11.18 8.65
CA TYR A 174 -9.67 9.99 9.20
C TYR A 174 -8.69 8.92 9.70
N ILE A 175 -7.38 9.13 9.59
CA ILE A 175 -6.38 8.16 10.04
C ILE A 175 -6.41 8.01 11.57
N SER A 176 -6.18 6.78 12.02
CA SER A 176 -5.98 6.48 13.44
C SER A 176 -4.61 6.95 13.96
N PRO A 177 -4.45 7.16 15.28
CA PRO A 177 -3.16 7.52 15.90
C PRO A 177 -2.02 6.56 15.50
N GLU A 178 -2.29 5.26 15.51
CA GLU A 178 -1.33 4.23 15.12
C GLU A 178 -0.95 4.31 13.63
N GLN A 179 -1.88 4.67 12.73
CA GLN A 179 -1.57 4.94 11.32
C GLN A 179 -0.70 6.18 11.15
N ALA A 180 -0.97 7.24 11.90
CA ALA A 180 -0.15 8.45 11.89
C ALA A 180 1.26 8.19 12.41
N GLN A 181 1.41 7.29 13.39
CA GLN A 181 2.68 6.89 14.00
C GLN A 181 3.40 5.75 13.26
N GLY A 182 2.80 5.16 12.23
CA GLY A 182 3.37 4.02 11.50
C GLY A 182 3.46 2.72 12.33
N ARG A 183 2.63 2.58 13.37
CA ARG A 183 2.55 1.37 14.21
C ARG A 183 1.71 0.29 13.50
N ALA A 184 1.81 -0.95 14.01
CA ALA A 184 0.99 -2.06 13.53
C ALA A 184 -0.51 -1.74 13.68
N LEU A 185 -1.27 -2.02 12.61
CA LEU A 185 -2.70 -1.75 12.56
C LEU A 185 -3.49 -2.98 13.00
N GLY A 186 -4.64 -2.73 13.62
CA GLY A 186 -5.59 -3.77 14.03
C GLY A 186 -7.03 -3.38 13.74
N PRO A 187 -8.00 -4.25 14.06
CA PRO A 187 -9.44 -3.93 13.99
C PRO A 187 -9.81 -2.60 14.67
N ALA A 188 -9.18 -2.29 15.81
CA ALA A 188 -9.40 -1.05 16.56
C ALA A 188 -9.01 0.23 15.78
N SER A 189 -8.18 0.12 14.74
CA SER A 189 -7.83 1.22 13.85
C SER A 189 -9.02 1.63 12.98
N ASP A 190 -9.74 0.66 12.40
CA ASP A 190 -10.96 0.93 11.61
C ASP A 190 -12.07 1.53 12.46
N LEU A 191 -12.18 1.09 13.73
CA LEU A 191 -13.20 1.60 14.66
C LEU A 191 -12.93 3.07 15.05
N TYR A 192 -11.66 3.46 15.16
CA TYR A 192 -11.30 4.87 15.36
C TYR A 192 -11.73 5.72 14.17
N SER A 193 -11.39 5.29 12.94
CA SER A 193 -11.76 5.98 11.71
C SER A 193 -13.28 6.06 11.51
N LEU A 194 -14.02 5.02 11.92
CA LEU A 194 -15.48 5.06 11.98
C LEU A 194 -15.99 6.05 13.04
N GLY A 195 -15.32 6.16 14.19
CA GLY A 195 -15.60 7.18 15.20
C GLY A 195 -15.46 8.61 14.64
N VAL A 196 -14.37 8.88 13.91
CA VAL A 196 -14.15 10.17 13.21
C VAL A 196 -15.27 10.41 12.17
N THR A 197 -15.62 9.38 11.41
CA THR A 197 -16.71 9.44 10.41
C THR A 197 -18.04 9.81 11.09
N LEU A 198 -18.43 9.10 12.15
CA LEU A 198 -19.65 9.37 12.90
C LEU A 198 -19.66 10.78 13.52
N TYR A 199 -18.51 11.24 14.03
CA TYR A 199 -18.36 12.60 14.54
C TYR A 199 -18.71 13.64 13.47
N GLU A 200 -18.15 13.50 12.27
CA GLU A 200 -18.43 14.40 11.16
C GLU A 200 -19.89 14.33 10.71
N LEU A 201 -20.46 13.12 10.61
CA LEU A 201 -21.86 12.95 10.22
C LEU A 201 -22.81 13.71 11.16
N VAL A 202 -22.59 13.67 12.48
CA VAL A 202 -23.52 14.28 13.44
C VAL A 202 -23.25 15.75 13.72
N THR A 203 -22.02 16.22 13.52
CA THR A 203 -21.64 17.62 13.78
C THR A 203 -21.52 18.47 12.51
N GLY A 204 -21.36 17.83 11.34
CA GLY A 204 -21.02 18.48 10.07
C GLY A 204 -19.60 19.04 10.02
N ARG A 205 -18.75 18.70 11.00
CA ARG A 205 -17.37 19.20 11.12
C ARG A 205 -16.44 18.06 11.50
N LEU A 206 -15.19 18.12 11.06
CA LEU A 206 -14.18 17.16 11.49
C LEU A 206 -13.80 17.41 12.96
N PRO A 207 -13.41 16.35 13.69
CA PRO A 207 -12.96 16.48 15.07
C PRO A 207 -11.60 17.18 15.20
N PHE A 208 -10.77 17.09 14.15
CA PHE A 208 -9.46 17.72 14.06
C PHE A 208 -9.33 18.41 12.72
N ASP A 209 -8.92 19.67 12.75
CA ASP A 209 -8.70 20.48 11.56
C ASP A 209 -7.41 21.30 11.70
N ALA A 210 -6.66 21.43 10.62
CA ALA A 210 -5.40 22.18 10.55
C ALA A 210 -5.00 22.46 9.10
N ASP A 211 -4.15 23.48 8.90
CA ASP A 211 -3.73 23.94 7.57
C ASP A 211 -2.90 22.92 6.78
N THR A 212 -2.31 21.93 7.45
CA THR A 212 -1.49 20.90 6.81
C THR A 212 -1.93 19.48 7.20
N PRO A 213 -1.90 18.52 6.26
CA PRO A 213 -2.21 17.12 6.57
C PRO A 213 -1.36 16.52 7.69
N VAL A 214 -0.09 16.94 7.81
CA VAL A 214 0.80 16.49 8.89
C VAL A 214 0.36 17.04 10.24
N ALA A 215 -0.09 18.30 10.30
CA ALA A 215 -0.65 18.87 11.53
C ALA A 215 -1.95 18.16 11.94
N VAL A 216 -2.83 17.83 10.99
CA VAL A 216 -4.03 17.03 11.27
C VAL A 216 -3.65 15.66 11.84
N ALA A 217 -2.66 14.99 11.25
CA ALA A 217 -2.15 13.71 11.76
C ALA A 217 -1.58 13.83 13.19
N LEU A 218 -0.85 14.91 13.52
CA LEU A 218 -0.35 15.15 14.87
C LEU A 218 -1.50 15.40 15.87
N LYS A 219 -2.55 16.11 15.47
CA LYS A 219 -3.76 16.28 16.29
C LYS A 219 -4.48 14.96 16.54
N GLN A 220 -4.57 14.10 15.52
CA GLN A 220 -5.10 12.74 15.67
C GLN A 220 -4.33 11.97 16.74
N VAL A 221 -3.03 12.17 16.90
CA VAL A 221 -2.22 11.50 17.93
C VAL A 221 -2.38 12.14 19.31
N ASN A 222 -2.29 13.48 19.41
CA ASN A 222 -2.04 14.17 20.67
C ASN A 222 -3.25 14.91 21.26
N GLU A 223 -4.23 15.30 20.44
CA GLU A 223 -5.34 16.18 20.86
C GLU A 223 -6.62 15.38 21.08
N GLN A 224 -7.37 15.69 22.15
CA GLN A 224 -8.70 15.11 22.36
C GLN A 224 -9.75 15.86 21.53
N PRO A 225 -10.71 15.17 20.90
CA PRO A 225 -11.75 15.84 20.14
C PRO A 225 -12.71 16.60 21.08
N VAL A 226 -13.22 17.74 20.63
CA VAL A 226 -14.30 18.45 21.32
C VAL A 226 -15.52 17.52 21.38
N PRO A 227 -16.19 17.30 22.53
CA PRO A 227 -17.36 16.41 22.58
C PRO A 227 -18.47 16.85 21.60
N PRO A 228 -19.06 15.93 20.81
CA PRO A 228 -20.10 16.25 19.83
C PRO A 228 -21.26 17.11 20.35
N ARG A 229 -21.67 16.96 21.62
CA ARG A 229 -22.76 17.74 22.22
C ARG A 229 -22.41 19.20 22.48
N GLN A 230 -21.13 19.50 22.63
CA GLN A 230 -20.65 20.88 22.72
C GLN A 230 -20.72 21.58 21.35
N VAL A 231 -20.55 20.83 20.26
CA VAL A 231 -20.70 21.35 18.88
C VAL A 231 -22.17 21.41 18.47
N ARG A 232 -22.95 20.37 18.80
CA ARG A 232 -24.37 20.25 18.47
C ARG A 232 -25.15 19.61 19.62
N ALA A 233 -25.89 20.43 20.36
CA ALA A 233 -26.64 20.00 21.54
C ALA A 233 -27.71 18.91 21.29
N SER A 234 -28.18 18.76 20.04
CA SER A 234 -29.16 17.73 19.67
C SER A 234 -28.58 16.31 19.59
N VAL A 235 -27.25 16.14 19.71
CA VAL A 235 -26.64 14.80 19.74
C VAL A 235 -26.98 14.11 21.07
N PRO A 236 -27.51 12.87 21.06
CA PRO A 236 -27.77 12.12 22.28
C PRO A 236 -26.48 11.82 23.07
N ALA A 237 -26.55 11.86 24.40
CA ALA A 237 -25.41 11.52 25.27
C ALA A 237 -24.90 10.08 25.05
N SER A 238 -25.79 9.16 24.70
CA SER A 238 -25.44 7.79 24.35
C SER A 238 -24.61 7.71 23.07
N LEU A 239 -24.94 8.49 22.04
CA LEU A 239 -24.16 8.52 20.79
C LEU A 239 -22.80 9.19 20.99
N GLU A 240 -22.75 10.29 21.75
CA GLU A 240 -21.48 10.93 22.13
C GLU A 240 -20.55 9.95 22.84
N ALA A 241 -21.06 9.16 23.78
CA ALA A 241 -20.25 8.16 24.49
C ALA A 241 -19.62 7.13 23.54
N VAL A 242 -20.37 6.68 22.53
CA VAL A 242 -19.87 5.74 21.52
C VAL A 242 -18.78 6.38 20.66
N ILE A 243 -19.03 7.59 20.13
CA ILE A 243 -18.08 8.33 19.29
C ILE A 243 -16.77 8.58 20.06
N MET A 244 -16.88 9.06 21.31
CA MET A 244 -15.71 9.35 22.15
C MET A 244 -14.95 8.09 22.57
N LYS A 245 -15.64 6.96 22.83
CA LYS A 245 -14.98 5.67 23.11
C LYS A 245 -14.24 5.15 21.88
N ALA A 246 -14.83 5.23 20.69
CA ALA A 246 -14.20 4.83 19.44
C ALA A 246 -12.94 5.67 19.14
N MET A 247 -12.99 6.97 19.48
CA MET A 247 -11.90 7.92 19.24
C MET A 247 -10.85 8.03 20.35
N ARG A 248 -10.81 7.11 21.32
CA ARG A 248 -9.73 7.10 22.33
C ARG A 248 -8.37 6.90 21.68
N LYS A 249 -7.33 7.53 22.20
CA LYS A 249 -5.99 7.45 21.58
C LYS A 249 -5.37 6.07 21.72
N ASN A 250 -5.46 5.48 22.91
CA ASN A 250 -5.00 4.11 23.16
C ASN A 250 -5.98 3.07 22.56
N PRO A 251 -5.55 2.21 21.62
CA PRO A 251 -6.40 1.16 21.04
C PRO A 251 -7.01 0.19 22.07
N ALA A 252 -6.31 -0.08 23.17
CA ALA A 252 -6.79 -0.97 24.24
C ALA A 252 -7.99 -0.42 25.01
N GLU A 253 -8.25 0.89 24.91
CA GLU A 253 -9.38 1.54 25.57
C GLU A 253 -10.59 1.74 24.63
N ARG A 254 -10.43 1.45 23.34
CA ARG A 254 -11.50 1.50 22.34
C ARG A 254 -12.37 0.24 22.43
N TYR A 255 -13.35 0.17 21.55
CA TYR A 255 -14.02 -1.08 21.22
C TYR A 255 -13.01 -2.11 20.71
N GLN A 256 -13.09 -3.34 21.22
CA GLN A 256 -12.17 -4.41 20.82
C GLN A 256 -12.67 -5.17 19.59
N SER A 257 -13.94 -5.00 19.23
CA SER A 257 -14.52 -5.57 18.01
C SER A 257 -15.59 -4.66 17.41
N ALA A 258 -15.79 -4.78 16.09
CA ALA A 258 -16.88 -4.08 15.40
C ALA A 258 -18.27 -4.50 15.91
N SER A 259 -18.42 -5.76 16.34
CA SER A 259 -19.66 -6.25 16.97
C SER A 259 -19.99 -5.52 18.28
N GLU A 260 -18.99 -5.26 19.13
CA GLU A 260 -19.17 -4.52 20.39
C GLU A 260 -19.66 -3.08 20.11
N MET A 261 -19.02 -2.40 19.16
CA MET A 261 -19.42 -1.05 18.75
C MET A 261 -20.82 -1.03 18.12
N ARG A 262 -21.14 -2.04 17.29
CA ARG A 262 -22.47 -2.20 16.68
C ARG A 262 -23.56 -2.33 17.73
N ASP A 263 -23.34 -3.15 18.76
CA ASP A 263 -24.33 -3.40 19.80
C ASP A 263 -24.58 -2.14 20.64
N ASP A 264 -23.55 -1.33 20.88
CA ASP A 264 -23.69 0.00 21.50
C ASP A 264 -24.48 0.98 20.61
N LEU A 265 -24.18 1.03 19.31
CA LEU A 265 -24.94 1.86 18.35
C LEU A 265 -26.40 1.41 18.25
N LYS A 266 -26.66 0.10 18.32
CA LYS A 266 -28.03 -0.45 18.35
C LYS A 266 -28.80 0.04 19.57
N ARG A 267 -28.16 0.10 20.75
CA ARG A 267 -28.76 0.67 21.96
C ARG A 267 -29.09 2.15 21.78
N VAL A 268 -28.22 2.93 21.11
CA VAL A 268 -28.50 4.33 20.76
C VAL A 268 -29.75 4.44 19.88
N VAL A 269 -29.85 3.61 18.83
CA VAL A 269 -31.01 3.62 17.91
C VAL A 269 -32.31 3.26 18.64
N ASN A 270 -32.25 2.34 19.60
CA ASN A 270 -33.39 1.97 20.44
C ASN A 270 -33.76 3.01 21.52
N GLY A 271 -32.98 4.08 21.67
CA GLY A 271 -33.18 5.08 22.74
C GLY A 271 -32.77 4.60 24.13
N GLU A 272 -31.96 3.55 24.23
CA GLU A 272 -31.45 3.03 25.49
C GLU A 272 -30.33 3.91 26.06
N ALA A 273 -30.17 3.89 27.38
CA ALA A 273 -29.10 4.63 28.03
C ALA A 273 -27.72 4.09 27.63
N ALA A 274 -26.73 4.99 27.55
CA ALA A 274 -25.34 4.64 27.27
C ALA A 274 -24.85 3.56 28.25
N PRO A 275 -24.00 2.60 27.83
CA PRO A 275 -23.25 1.81 28.79
C PRO A 275 -22.43 2.77 29.66
N THR A 276 -22.74 2.79 30.95
CA THR A 276 -22.06 3.62 31.95
C THR A 276 -20.58 3.24 31.99
N ALA A 277 -19.70 4.14 31.54
CA ALA A 277 -18.39 4.26 32.15
C ALA A 277 -18.58 4.57 33.65
N PRO A 278 -17.68 4.12 34.55
CA PRO A 278 -17.76 4.49 35.95
C PRO A 278 -17.84 6.01 36.08
N ARG A 279 -18.88 6.52 36.75
CA ARG A 279 -18.97 7.91 37.15
C ARG A 279 -17.70 8.26 37.94
N GLN A 280 -16.85 9.12 37.40
CA GLN A 280 -16.05 9.95 38.29
C GLN A 280 -17.03 10.87 39.00
N THR A 281 -17.23 10.59 40.28
CA THR A 281 -17.98 11.42 41.21
C THR A 281 -17.28 12.78 41.33
N TYR A 282 -17.72 13.75 40.54
CA TYR A 282 -17.63 15.14 40.98
C TYR A 282 -18.67 15.29 42.08
N ALA A 283 -18.20 15.44 43.31
CA ALA A 283 -19.07 15.73 44.43
C ALA A 283 -19.76 17.08 44.19
N ASP A 284 -21.09 17.04 44.19
CA ASP A 284 -21.96 18.20 44.32
C ASP A 284 -21.58 18.99 45.58
N GLN A 285 -21.18 20.24 45.41
CA GLN A 285 -21.45 21.29 46.38
C GLN A 285 -22.25 22.38 45.68
N THR A 286 -23.58 22.24 45.74
CA THR A 286 -24.52 23.34 45.56
C THR A 286 -24.44 24.22 46.81
N SER A 287 -23.93 25.44 46.68
CA SER A 287 -24.16 26.51 47.66
C SER A 287 -24.87 27.66 46.97
N VAL A 288 -26.10 27.90 47.44
CA VAL A 288 -27.04 28.94 47.02
C VAL A 288 -26.45 30.33 47.28
N MET A 289 -26.60 31.25 46.34
CA MET A 289 -26.25 32.67 46.50
C MET A 289 -27.54 33.53 46.44
N PRO A 290 -27.72 34.55 47.30
CA PRO A 290 -28.93 35.37 47.31
C PRO A 290 -28.93 36.42 46.21
N ALA A 291 -30.14 36.85 45.84
CA ALA A 291 -30.44 37.82 44.80
C ALA A 291 -29.87 39.23 45.11
N ILE A 292 -29.27 39.87 44.11
CA ILE A 292 -28.98 41.30 44.10
C ILE A 292 -29.85 41.96 43.04
N GLU A 293 -30.58 42.99 43.46
CA GLU A 293 -31.56 43.77 42.73
C GLU A 293 -31.01 44.40 41.44
N ARG A 294 -31.84 44.35 40.39
CA ARG A 294 -31.69 45.11 39.15
C ARG A 294 -31.95 46.59 39.42
N ALA A 295 -30.99 47.45 39.10
CA ALA A 295 -31.23 48.84 38.80
C ALA A 295 -31.14 49.08 37.28
N GLU A 296 -32.27 49.45 36.69
CA GLU A 296 -32.41 49.86 35.30
C GLU A 296 -31.58 51.12 35.00
N ARG A 297 -30.82 51.11 33.90
CA ARG A 297 -30.49 52.34 33.16
C ARG A 297 -30.59 52.14 31.66
N GLN A 298 -31.32 53.07 31.07
CA GLN A 298 -31.84 53.11 29.72
C GLN A 298 -30.74 53.25 28.66
N ARG A 299 -30.95 52.57 27.53
CA ARG A 299 -30.20 52.76 26.29
C ARG A 299 -30.63 54.07 25.64
N ILE A 300 -29.68 54.95 25.35
CA ILE A 300 -29.82 55.99 24.33
C ILE A 300 -28.77 55.70 23.26
N ALA A 301 -29.24 55.58 22.02
CA ALA A 301 -28.43 55.33 20.84
C ALA A 301 -27.98 56.66 20.21
N THR A 302 -26.68 56.78 19.91
CA THR A 302 -26.19 57.72 18.90
C THR A 302 -24.94 57.17 18.22
N ALA A 303 -24.92 57.24 16.89
CA ALA A 303 -23.89 56.74 15.98
C ALA A 303 -22.57 57.54 16.07
N PRO A 304 -21.41 56.97 15.67
CA PRO A 304 -20.13 57.68 15.68
C PRO A 304 -19.90 58.47 14.38
N GLU A 305 -19.48 59.74 14.50
CA GLU A 305 -18.88 60.51 13.41
C GLU A 305 -17.36 60.25 13.33
N LEU A 306 -16.87 60.00 12.12
CA LEU A 306 -15.45 59.89 11.77
C LEU A 306 -14.86 61.28 11.48
N ARG A 307 -13.75 61.63 12.14
CA ARG A 307 -12.83 62.74 11.77
C ARG A 307 -11.35 62.39 12.09
N PRO A 308 -10.39 63.05 11.43
CA PRO A 308 -9.32 62.37 10.69
C PRO A 308 -7.98 62.22 11.44
N VAL A 309 -7.17 61.27 10.98
CA VAL A 309 -5.82 60.96 11.48
C VAL A 309 -4.79 62.00 11.02
N PRO A 310 -4.03 62.67 11.91
CA PRO A 310 -2.81 63.34 11.53
C PRO A 310 -1.61 62.39 11.65
N GLN A 311 -0.88 62.25 10.54
CA GLN A 311 0.45 61.64 10.53
C GLN A 311 1.44 62.51 11.31
N ARG A 312 2.19 61.93 12.26
CA ARG A 312 3.44 62.55 12.71
C ARG A 312 4.52 61.54 13.12
N ARG A 313 5.60 61.63 12.34
CA ARG A 313 7.00 61.21 12.57
C ARG A 313 7.38 61.02 14.04
N VAL A 314 7.80 59.80 14.39
CA VAL A 314 8.42 59.47 15.68
C VAL A 314 9.90 59.87 15.68
N GLN A 315 10.33 60.61 16.71
CA GLN A 315 11.74 60.87 17.01
C GLN A 315 12.23 59.92 18.12
N PRO A 316 13.48 59.45 18.06
CA PRO A 316 13.95 58.23 18.75
C PRO A 316 14.15 58.37 20.27
N TRP A 317 13.87 59.53 20.87
CA TRP A 317 13.98 59.73 22.32
C TRP A 317 12.79 59.16 23.12
N ALA A 318 11.67 58.83 22.46
CA ALA A 318 10.49 58.24 23.12
C ALA A 318 10.76 56.83 23.69
N TRP A 319 11.72 56.08 23.13
CA TRP A 319 12.10 54.75 23.63
C TRP A 319 12.84 54.78 24.96
N VAL A 320 13.51 55.90 25.29
CA VAL A 320 14.19 56.06 26.58
C VAL A 320 13.17 56.32 27.70
N LEU A 321 12.09 57.05 27.41
CA LEU A 321 10.99 57.24 28.36
C LEU A 321 10.14 55.97 28.54
N VAL A 322 9.96 55.17 27.49
CA VAL A 322 9.31 53.85 27.60
C VAL A 322 10.18 52.86 28.38
N ALA A 323 11.49 52.87 28.18
CA ALA A 323 12.41 52.03 28.97
C ALA A 323 12.43 52.42 30.46
N ILE A 324 12.37 53.72 30.78
CA ILE A 324 12.26 54.21 32.17
C ILE A 324 10.88 53.92 32.75
N LEU A 325 9.80 54.00 31.97
CA LEU A 325 8.45 53.65 32.40
C LEU A 325 8.30 52.15 32.62
N VAL A 326 8.93 51.30 31.80
CA VAL A 326 8.96 49.84 31.98
C VAL A 326 9.85 49.43 33.15
N LEU A 327 10.95 50.15 33.42
CA LEU A 327 11.78 49.93 34.60
C LEU A 327 11.07 50.39 35.89
N ALA A 328 10.34 51.51 35.84
CA ALA A 328 9.51 52.00 36.94
C ALA A 328 8.23 51.16 37.14
N LEU A 329 7.68 50.55 36.09
CA LEU A 329 6.55 49.62 36.19
C LEU A 329 7.01 48.22 36.63
N GLY A 330 8.22 47.79 36.27
CA GLY A 330 8.87 46.59 36.80
C GLY A 330 9.23 46.70 38.28
N ILE A 331 9.68 47.88 38.72
CA ILE A 331 9.95 48.17 40.15
C ILE A 331 8.64 48.47 40.91
N GLY A 332 7.65 49.09 40.26
CA GLY A 332 6.34 49.41 40.84
C GLY A 332 5.41 48.22 41.03
N ILE A 333 5.44 47.24 40.11
CA ILE A 333 4.71 45.96 40.28
C ILE A 333 5.43 45.07 41.30
N ALA A 334 6.76 45.16 41.40
CA ALA A 334 7.52 44.52 42.49
C ALA A 334 7.24 45.17 43.87
N ALA A 335 6.95 46.48 43.92
CA ALA A 335 6.62 47.19 45.17
C ALA A 335 5.13 47.12 45.56
N ALA A 336 4.20 46.95 44.61
CA ALA A 336 2.75 46.83 44.88
C ALA A 336 2.28 45.39 45.15
N LEU A 337 3.11 44.38 44.87
CA LEU A 337 2.92 43.00 45.36
C LEU A 337 3.74 42.68 46.61
N GLY A 338 4.45 43.66 47.16
CA GLY A 338 5.25 43.57 48.39
C GLY A 338 4.45 43.55 49.70
N ALA A 339 3.19 43.11 49.67
CA ALA A 339 2.32 43.11 50.85
C ALA A 339 1.50 41.83 51.03
N PHE A 340 1.93 40.66 50.54
CA PHE A 340 1.40 39.37 51.00
C PHE A 340 2.45 38.24 50.87
N GLY A 341 3.07 37.85 51.99
CA GLY A 341 3.66 36.53 52.24
C GLY A 341 4.92 36.12 51.45
N GLY A 342 6.10 36.39 52.00
CA GLY A 342 7.41 35.88 51.53
C GLY A 342 7.62 34.38 51.74
N GLY A 343 6.82 33.54 51.08
CA GLY A 343 6.95 32.09 51.08
C GLY A 343 7.92 31.60 50.00
N THR A 344 8.91 30.81 50.39
CA THR A 344 9.63 29.95 49.46
C THR A 344 8.83 28.68 49.23
N VAL A 345 8.82 28.13 48.01
CA VAL A 345 8.18 26.86 47.68
C VAL A 345 9.24 25.85 47.25
N ALA A 346 9.03 24.59 47.57
CA ALA A 346 9.93 23.51 47.14
C ALA A 346 9.78 23.31 45.63
N VAL A 347 10.91 23.11 44.93
CA VAL A 347 10.93 22.77 43.51
C VAL A 347 10.46 21.32 43.36
N PRO A 348 9.34 21.06 42.67
CA PRO A 348 8.84 19.71 42.47
C PRO A 348 9.77 18.89 41.56
N THR A 349 9.79 17.57 41.76
CA THR A 349 10.33 16.63 40.76
C THR A 349 9.34 16.50 39.62
N VAL A 350 9.79 16.79 38.41
CA VAL A 350 9.04 16.57 37.18
C VAL A 350 9.78 15.68 36.18
N LEU A 351 10.93 15.13 36.54
CA LEU A 351 11.66 14.15 35.72
C LEU A 351 10.80 12.93 35.41
N GLY A 352 10.80 12.48 34.15
CA GLY A 352 9.99 11.37 33.65
C GLY A 352 8.51 11.69 33.44
N MET A 353 8.03 12.87 33.85
CA MET A 353 6.67 13.33 33.55
C MET A 353 6.58 13.86 32.12
N THR A 354 5.38 13.84 31.54
CA THR A 354 5.12 14.56 30.28
C THR A 354 5.17 16.08 30.51
N GLU A 355 5.38 16.87 29.45
CA GLU A 355 5.38 18.34 29.54
C GLU A 355 4.11 18.90 30.22
N GLN A 356 2.95 18.30 29.93
CA GLN A 356 1.67 18.74 30.48
C GLN A 356 1.53 18.41 31.98
N GLU A 357 1.96 17.21 32.40
CA GLU A 357 1.98 16.82 33.81
C GLU A 357 3.01 17.63 34.60
N ALA A 358 4.19 17.86 34.02
CA ALA A 358 5.22 18.71 34.59
C ALA A 358 4.71 20.15 34.77
N SER A 359 4.07 20.71 33.75
CA SER A 359 3.47 22.06 33.79
C SER A 359 2.39 22.17 34.87
N THR A 360 1.51 21.19 34.97
CA THR A 360 0.48 21.14 36.01
C THR A 360 1.10 21.04 37.41
N THR A 361 2.13 20.22 37.57
CA THR A 361 2.84 20.04 38.84
C THR A 361 3.56 21.33 39.26
N ILE A 362 4.24 22.00 38.33
CA ILE A 362 4.94 23.27 38.56
C ILE A 362 3.96 24.38 38.93
N THR A 363 2.87 24.53 38.17
CA THR A 363 1.88 25.58 38.40
C THR A 363 1.08 25.36 39.68
N SER A 364 0.78 24.10 40.06
CA SER A 364 0.11 23.79 41.33
C SER A 364 0.92 24.21 42.56
N GLN A 365 2.25 24.25 42.46
CA GLN A 365 3.16 24.75 43.51
C GLN A 365 3.34 26.28 43.48
N GLY A 366 2.61 26.99 42.62
CA GLY A 366 2.76 28.45 42.47
C GLY A 366 4.09 28.87 41.86
N LEU A 367 4.71 27.99 41.06
CA LEU A 367 5.84 28.28 40.19
C LEU A 367 5.35 28.45 38.75
N ILE A 368 6.20 28.96 37.86
CA ILE A 368 5.86 29.11 36.43
C ILE A 368 6.78 28.21 35.59
N VAL A 369 6.27 27.75 34.45
CA VAL A 369 7.12 27.06 33.46
C VAL A 369 7.99 28.10 32.77
N GLY A 370 9.30 27.85 32.77
CA GLY A 370 10.31 28.68 32.12
C GLY A 370 10.52 28.31 30.66
N ASN A 371 11.78 28.32 30.24
CA ASN A 371 12.16 27.89 28.89
C ASN A 371 12.06 26.37 28.75
N VAL A 372 11.50 25.91 27.63
CA VAL A 372 11.39 24.49 27.29
C VAL A 372 12.25 24.22 26.06
N THR A 373 13.27 23.39 26.21
CA THR A 373 14.15 22.96 25.11
C THR A 373 14.04 21.45 24.90
N THR A 374 14.51 20.96 23.76
CA THR A 374 14.50 19.53 23.44
C THR A 374 15.91 19.02 23.19
N GLU A 375 16.22 17.82 23.71
CA GLU A 375 17.50 17.12 23.52
C GLU A 375 17.22 15.61 23.35
N ASN A 376 18.07 14.87 22.63
CA ASN A 376 17.93 13.42 22.50
C ASN A 376 18.27 12.71 23.82
N SER A 377 17.55 11.62 24.12
CA SER A 377 17.79 10.81 25.32
C SER A 377 17.57 9.33 25.03
N GLU A 378 18.46 8.50 25.57
CA GLU A 378 18.32 7.04 25.60
C GLU A 378 17.62 6.54 26.88
N GLU A 379 17.52 7.38 27.91
CA GLU A 379 16.97 7.04 29.23
C GLU A 379 15.50 7.44 29.37
N TYR A 380 15.10 8.58 28.78
CA TYR A 380 13.75 9.13 28.88
C TYR A 380 13.01 9.01 27.56
N GLU A 381 11.73 8.58 27.62
CA GLU A 381 10.90 8.43 26.43
C GLU A 381 10.59 9.78 25.77
N LEU A 382 10.27 9.75 24.47
CA LEU A 382 9.90 10.95 23.70
C LEU A 382 8.77 11.72 24.41
N GLY A 383 9.00 13.01 24.67
CA GLY A 383 8.03 13.90 25.31
C GLY A 383 8.10 13.93 26.85
N GLN A 384 8.96 13.11 27.46
CA GLN A 384 9.22 13.17 28.91
C GLN A 384 10.26 14.22 29.26
N VAL A 385 10.13 14.85 30.42
CA VAL A 385 11.14 15.75 30.97
C VAL A 385 12.36 14.93 31.39
N MET A 386 13.50 15.17 30.73
CA MET A 386 14.78 14.53 31.05
C MET A 386 15.67 15.36 31.97
N ARG A 387 15.45 16.68 32.01
CA ARG A 387 16.20 17.61 32.87
C ARG A 387 15.32 18.78 33.27
N GLN A 388 15.48 19.27 34.49
CA GLN A 388 14.82 20.47 34.98
C GLN A 388 15.85 21.39 35.66
N ASP A 389 15.64 22.70 35.56
CA ASP A 389 16.45 23.71 36.23
C ASP A 389 15.55 24.84 36.77
N PRO A 390 15.57 25.14 38.08
CA PRO A 390 16.34 24.51 39.16
C PRO A 390 16.05 23.01 39.40
N VAL A 391 17.07 22.30 39.90
CA VAL A 391 16.95 20.89 40.28
C VAL A 391 15.93 20.67 41.39
N ALA A 392 15.28 19.50 41.37
CA ALA A 392 14.24 19.15 42.32
C ALA A 392 14.74 19.15 43.79
N GLY A 393 13.84 19.45 44.72
CA GLY A 393 14.13 19.47 46.16
C GLY A 393 14.73 20.78 46.69
N GLY A 394 15.19 21.68 45.81
CA GLY A 394 15.57 23.04 46.19
C GLY A 394 14.38 23.89 46.64
N ARG A 395 14.64 25.06 47.25
CA ARG A 395 13.59 26.05 47.57
C ARG A 395 13.78 27.30 46.74
N VAL A 396 12.75 27.70 46.02
CA VAL A 396 12.74 28.90 45.17
C VAL A 396 11.66 29.87 45.63
N LYS A 397 11.72 31.11 45.18
CA LYS A 397 10.66 32.08 45.47
C LYS A 397 9.40 31.67 44.73
N LYS A 398 8.23 31.89 45.34
CA LYS A 398 6.95 31.71 44.64
C LYS A 398 6.95 32.58 43.36
N GLY A 399 6.50 32.01 42.25
CA GLY A 399 6.57 32.62 40.92
C GLY A 399 7.90 32.47 40.18
N SER A 400 8.89 31.75 40.73
CA SER A 400 10.12 31.42 40.00
C SER A 400 9.85 30.48 38.82
N ALA A 401 10.62 30.66 37.75
CA ALA A 401 10.55 29.84 36.54
C ALA A 401 11.35 28.54 36.69
N ILE A 402 10.77 27.43 36.24
CA ILE A 402 11.45 26.13 36.09
C ILE A 402 11.63 25.85 34.60
N ASN A 403 12.87 25.85 34.12
CA ASN A 403 13.23 25.47 32.77
C ASN A 403 13.20 23.95 32.64
N LEU A 404 12.74 23.44 31.49
CA LEU A 404 12.61 22.01 31.22
C LEU A 404 13.39 21.65 29.96
N VAL A 405 14.03 20.49 29.98
CA VAL A 405 14.56 19.84 28.78
C VAL A 405 13.76 18.58 28.58
N ILE A 406 13.12 18.49 27.42
CA ILE A 406 12.25 17.36 27.04
C ILE A 406 13.04 16.43 26.13
N SER A 407 12.91 15.13 26.37
CA SER A 407 13.48 14.10 25.51
C SER A 407 12.84 14.14 24.13
N ALA A 408 13.67 14.29 23.11
CA ALA A 408 13.33 14.09 21.70
C ALA A 408 13.38 12.59 21.29
N GLY A 409 13.55 11.68 22.26
CA GLY A 409 13.75 10.26 22.05
C GLY A 409 15.18 9.89 21.61
N ILE A 410 15.38 8.60 21.30
CA ILE A 410 16.68 8.07 20.85
C ILE A 410 17.10 8.77 19.56
N GLU A 411 18.39 9.11 19.46
CA GLU A 411 19.01 9.68 18.25
C GLU A 411 18.63 8.84 17.03
N GLN A 412 18.06 9.49 16.00
CA GLN A 412 17.69 8.83 14.75
C GLN A 412 18.86 8.90 13.79
N VAL A 413 19.27 7.76 13.26
CA VAL A 413 20.31 7.64 12.22
C VAL A 413 19.68 7.10 10.94
N GLU A 414 20.20 7.54 9.80
CA GLU A 414 19.73 7.04 8.49
C GLU A 414 20.46 5.75 8.14
N VAL A 415 19.71 4.74 7.70
CA VAL A 415 20.30 3.50 7.18
C VAL A 415 21.09 3.83 5.90
N PRO A 416 22.38 3.52 5.82
CA PRO A 416 23.20 3.88 4.67
C PRO A 416 22.84 3.06 3.42
N VAL A 417 23.24 3.55 2.25
CA VAL A 417 23.13 2.81 0.99
C VAL A 417 24.19 1.72 0.96
N VAL A 418 23.75 0.45 1.01
CA VAL A 418 24.65 -0.72 1.04
C VAL A 418 24.41 -1.71 -0.09
N ILE A 419 23.39 -1.50 -0.93
CA ILE A 419 23.08 -2.36 -2.07
C ILE A 419 24.26 -2.35 -3.06
N GLY A 420 24.70 -3.54 -3.50
CA GLY A 420 25.85 -3.72 -4.37
C GLY A 420 27.22 -3.63 -3.67
N MET A 421 27.26 -3.29 -2.37
CA MET A 421 28.49 -3.40 -1.59
C MET A 421 28.78 -4.87 -1.26
N THR A 422 30.05 -5.17 -0.96
CA THR A 422 30.41 -6.47 -0.39
C THR A 422 29.82 -6.59 1.02
N GLU A 423 29.60 -7.83 1.50
CA GLU A 423 29.14 -8.07 2.87
C GLU A 423 30.00 -7.35 3.92
N ALA A 424 31.34 -7.36 3.77
CA ALA A 424 32.25 -6.72 4.70
C ALA A 424 32.16 -5.18 4.69
N ASP A 425 32.07 -4.58 3.51
CA ASP A 425 31.94 -3.12 3.37
C ASP A 425 30.58 -2.64 3.89
N ALA A 426 29.51 -3.40 3.62
CA ALA A 426 28.17 -3.11 4.10
C ALA A 426 28.10 -3.13 5.63
N VAL A 427 28.72 -4.14 6.27
CA VAL A 427 28.80 -4.23 7.74
C VAL A 427 29.51 -3.01 8.31
N THR A 428 30.69 -2.69 7.79
CA THR A 428 31.48 -1.53 8.24
C THR A 428 30.71 -0.22 8.08
N THR A 429 29.98 -0.07 6.98
CA THR A 429 29.18 1.13 6.69
C THR A 429 27.99 1.27 7.64
N ILE A 430 27.29 0.17 7.95
CA ILE A 430 26.15 0.15 8.89
C ILE A 430 26.61 0.43 10.32
N GLU A 431 27.67 -0.24 10.76
CA GLU A 431 28.22 -0.05 12.11
C GLU A 431 28.81 1.35 12.30
N GLY A 432 29.37 1.94 11.23
CA GLY A 432 29.91 3.30 11.23
C GLY A 432 28.89 4.40 11.54
N VAL A 433 27.60 4.17 11.28
CA VAL A 433 26.51 5.10 11.65
C VAL A 433 25.82 4.72 12.97
N GLY A 434 26.37 3.76 13.72
CA GLY A 434 25.83 3.32 15.00
C GLY A 434 24.64 2.37 14.90
N LEU A 435 24.47 1.67 13.77
CA LEU A 435 23.51 0.58 13.60
C LEU A 435 24.18 -0.78 13.78
N VAL A 436 23.38 -1.84 13.94
CA VAL A 436 23.89 -3.20 14.19
C VAL A 436 23.46 -4.12 13.05
N VAL A 437 24.37 -4.89 12.46
CA VAL A 437 23.97 -5.90 11.47
C VAL A 437 23.39 -7.14 12.15
N SER A 438 22.24 -7.61 11.64
CA SER A 438 21.61 -8.84 12.12
C SER A 438 22.37 -10.05 11.61
N VAL A 439 22.75 -10.96 12.51
CA VAL A 439 23.42 -12.21 12.21
C VAL A 439 22.54 -13.41 12.61
N PRO A 440 22.46 -14.48 11.78
CA PRO A 440 23.11 -14.64 10.48
C PRO A 440 22.49 -13.77 9.38
N VAL A 441 23.31 -13.39 8.38
CA VAL A 441 22.80 -12.72 7.17
C VAL A 441 21.99 -13.70 6.31
N VAL A 442 20.98 -13.19 5.61
CA VAL A 442 20.15 -13.98 4.70
C VAL A 442 20.90 -14.11 3.36
N ARG A 443 20.80 -15.27 2.69
CA ARG A 443 21.48 -15.51 1.41
C ARG A 443 20.49 -16.01 0.35
N GLU A 444 20.43 -15.33 -0.78
CA GLU A 444 19.48 -15.61 -1.88
C GLU A 444 20.18 -15.60 -3.24
N PHE A 445 19.64 -16.30 -4.23
CA PHE A 445 20.15 -16.23 -5.59
C PHE A 445 19.68 -14.95 -6.28
N SER A 446 20.57 -14.32 -7.04
CA SER A 446 20.26 -13.14 -7.84
C SER A 446 20.99 -13.19 -9.16
N LYS A 447 20.23 -13.02 -10.25
CA LYS A 447 20.78 -12.88 -11.60
C LYS A 447 21.40 -11.50 -11.86
N ASP A 448 21.01 -10.50 -11.07
CA ASP A 448 21.34 -9.09 -11.29
C ASP A 448 22.48 -8.61 -10.35
N VAL A 449 22.72 -9.34 -9.26
CA VAL A 449 23.69 -8.98 -8.21
C VAL A 449 24.78 -10.05 -8.11
N PRO A 450 26.07 -9.70 -8.27
CA PRO A 450 27.19 -10.64 -8.13
C PRO A 450 27.22 -11.35 -6.79
N GLU A 451 27.75 -12.57 -6.77
CA GLU A 451 27.94 -13.35 -5.53
C GLU A 451 28.75 -12.55 -4.49
N GLY A 452 28.30 -12.59 -3.23
CA GLY A 452 28.95 -11.91 -2.11
C GLY A 452 28.59 -10.43 -1.94
N GLN A 453 27.76 -9.87 -2.82
CA GLN A 453 27.24 -8.51 -2.70
C GLN A 453 25.84 -8.45 -2.10
N VAL A 454 25.49 -7.34 -1.48
CA VAL A 454 24.17 -7.09 -0.89
C VAL A 454 23.12 -6.92 -1.99
N ILE A 455 22.09 -7.76 -1.96
CA ILE A 455 20.87 -7.65 -2.77
C ILE A 455 19.97 -6.56 -2.19
N SER A 456 19.73 -6.62 -0.88
CA SER A 456 18.83 -5.72 -0.17
C SER A 456 19.16 -5.66 1.32
N SER A 457 18.67 -4.62 1.99
CA SER A 457 18.70 -4.49 3.45
C SER A 457 17.31 -4.22 4.00
N GLU A 458 17.03 -4.72 5.19
CA GLU A 458 15.83 -4.39 5.97
C GLU A 458 16.25 -3.90 7.37
N PRO A 459 15.98 -2.65 7.75
CA PRO A 459 15.26 -1.62 6.98
C PRO A 459 16.00 -1.16 5.71
N THR A 460 15.26 -0.62 4.73
CA THR A 460 15.85 -0.14 3.47
C THR A 460 16.70 1.12 3.67
N SER A 461 17.73 1.30 2.84
CA SER A 461 18.57 2.50 2.83
C SER A 461 17.75 3.80 2.77
N GLY A 462 18.20 4.84 3.48
CA GLY A 462 17.52 6.12 3.67
C GLY A 462 16.43 6.14 4.75
N THR A 463 16.08 4.99 5.33
CA THR A 463 15.14 4.93 6.46
C THR A 463 15.78 5.51 7.71
N LYS A 464 15.08 6.41 8.42
CA LYS A 464 15.49 6.87 9.76
C LYS A 464 15.06 5.87 10.81
N VAL A 465 16.03 5.38 11.57
CA VAL A 465 15.79 4.42 12.65
C VAL A 465 16.56 4.86 13.90
N PRO A 466 16.11 4.46 15.11
CA PRO A 466 16.89 4.69 16.32
C PRO A 466 18.31 4.12 16.19
N LYS A 467 19.30 4.86 16.66
CA LYS A 467 20.66 4.35 16.83
C LYS A 467 20.65 3.05 17.63
N GLY A 468 21.47 2.08 17.22
CA GLY A 468 21.49 0.72 17.75
C GLY A 468 20.46 -0.23 17.13
N SER A 469 19.60 0.24 16.21
CA SER A 469 18.66 -0.63 15.49
C SER A 469 19.38 -1.67 14.65
N LYS A 470 18.72 -2.83 14.48
CA LYS A 470 19.24 -3.95 13.70
C LYS A 470 18.91 -3.79 12.21
N VAL A 471 19.89 -4.06 11.34
CA VAL A 471 19.76 -4.09 9.88
C VAL A 471 20.05 -5.51 9.39
N THR A 472 19.06 -6.15 8.77
CA THR A 472 19.21 -7.46 8.14
C THR A 472 19.70 -7.27 6.70
N LEU A 473 20.76 -7.98 6.32
CA LEU A 473 21.28 -7.99 4.96
C LEU A 473 20.86 -9.27 4.24
N VAL A 474 20.48 -9.12 2.97
CA VAL A 474 20.32 -10.22 2.03
C VAL A 474 21.51 -10.20 1.08
N ILE A 475 22.34 -11.24 1.11
CA ILE A 475 23.57 -11.36 0.32
C ILE A 475 23.34 -12.31 -0.86
N SER A 476 23.85 -11.93 -2.03
CA SER A 476 23.74 -12.73 -3.24
C SER A 476 24.61 -13.98 -3.17
N LYS A 477 24.01 -15.11 -3.56
CA LYS A 477 24.66 -16.38 -3.88
C LYS A 477 25.08 -16.47 -5.36
N GLY A 478 24.96 -15.38 -6.11
CA GLY A 478 25.09 -15.34 -7.56
C GLY A 478 23.85 -15.87 -8.27
N THR A 479 23.97 -16.08 -9.58
CA THR A 479 22.90 -16.64 -10.40
C THR A 479 22.65 -18.10 -10.03
N GLU A 480 21.37 -18.49 -9.95
CA GLU A 480 21.01 -19.89 -9.78
C GLU A 480 21.37 -20.68 -11.04
N LEU A 481 22.31 -21.63 -10.92
CA LEU A 481 22.75 -22.48 -12.02
C LEU A 481 22.09 -23.86 -11.91
N ALA A 482 21.61 -24.36 -13.04
CA ALA A 482 21.10 -25.71 -13.18
C ALA A 482 21.92 -26.47 -14.24
N LYS A 483 22.05 -27.79 -14.06
CA LYS A 483 22.77 -28.66 -15.01
C LYS A 483 21.87 -29.09 -16.16
N VAL A 484 22.34 -28.91 -17.37
CA VAL A 484 21.64 -29.32 -18.59
C VAL A 484 21.57 -30.86 -18.67
N PRO A 485 20.38 -31.46 -18.77
CA PRO A 485 20.25 -32.92 -18.91
C PRO A 485 20.68 -33.39 -20.30
N ASP A 486 21.19 -34.63 -20.38
CA ASP A 486 21.42 -35.31 -21.66
C ASP A 486 20.10 -35.86 -22.23
N VAL A 487 19.72 -35.35 -23.40
CA VAL A 487 18.52 -35.77 -24.13
C VAL A 487 18.80 -36.18 -25.57
N VAL A 488 20.08 -36.23 -26.00
CA VAL A 488 20.44 -36.70 -27.33
C VAL A 488 20.08 -38.18 -27.47
N GLY A 489 19.48 -38.55 -28.62
CA GLY A 489 19.02 -39.92 -28.86
C GLY A 489 17.70 -40.31 -28.19
N LYS A 490 17.08 -39.43 -27.38
CA LYS A 490 15.74 -39.66 -26.83
C LYS A 490 14.66 -39.27 -27.83
N LYS A 491 13.46 -39.83 -27.67
CA LYS A 491 12.26 -39.37 -28.39
C LYS A 491 11.92 -37.94 -27.96
N GLN A 492 11.39 -37.15 -28.88
CA GLN A 492 11.05 -35.74 -28.62
C GLN A 492 10.24 -35.55 -27.32
N ALA A 493 9.19 -36.35 -27.11
CA ALA A 493 8.34 -36.22 -25.93
C ALA A 493 9.11 -36.44 -24.61
N ASP A 494 9.97 -37.46 -24.57
CA ASP A 494 10.77 -37.80 -23.38
C ASP A 494 11.87 -36.75 -23.14
N ALA A 495 12.47 -36.23 -24.21
CA ALA A 495 13.44 -35.15 -24.16
C ALA A 495 12.83 -33.86 -23.60
N GLU A 496 11.66 -33.45 -24.10
CA GLU A 496 10.95 -32.28 -23.59
C GLU A 496 10.55 -32.45 -22.12
N ALA A 497 10.10 -33.64 -21.73
CA ALA A 497 9.75 -33.93 -20.34
C ALA A 497 10.97 -33.85 -19.41
N ALA A 498 12.11 -34.42 -19.82
CA ALA A 498 13.35 -34.35 -19.05
C ALA A 498 13.87 -32.90 -18.90
N ILE A 499 13.82 -32.10 -19.98
CA ILE A 499 14.22 -30.69 -19.97
C ILE A 499 13.33 -29.87 -19.03
N LYS A 500 12.00 -30.04 -19.11
CA LYS A 500 11.04 -29.34 -18.24
C LYS A 500 11.19 -29.78 -16.78
N ALA A 501 11.41 -31.06 -16.53
CA ALA A 501 11.64 -31.58 -15.17
C ALA A 501 12.92 -31.03 -14.53
N ALA A 502 13.95 -30.75 -15.35
CA ALA A 502 15.18 -30.09 -14.92
C ALA A 502 15.04 -28.56 -14.76
N GLY A 503 13.84 -27.99 -14.96
CA GLY A 503 13.57 -26.58 -14.74
C GLY A 503 13.90 -25.66 -15.93
N PHE A 504 14.13 -26.20 -17.12
CA PHE A 504 14.45 -25.44 -18.33
C PHE A 504 13.26 -25.30 -19.27
N LYS A 505 13.32 -24.28 -20.13
CA LYS A 505 12.41 -24.12 -21.28
C LYS A 505 12.97 -24.92 -22.46
N VAL A 506 12.09 -25.44 -23.32
CA VAL A 506 12.50 -26.22 -24.50
C VAL A 506 12.08 -25.50 -25.78
N LYS A 507 12.99 -25.44 -26.76
CA LYS A 507 12.72 -25.01 -28.13
C LYS A 507 13.02 -26.17 -29.07
N VAL A 508 12.04 -26.56 -29.89
CA VAL A 508 12.20 -27.66 -30.83
C VAL A 508 12.42 -27.12 -32.23
N THR A 509 13.49 -27.55 -32.87
CA THR A 509 13.71 -27.41 -34.31
C THR A 509 13.81 -28.80 -34.93
N GLN A 510 13.76 -28.88 -36.25
CA GLN A 510 13.78 -30.16 -36.94
C GLN A 510 14.71 -30.13 -38.14
N ASP A 511 15.47 -31.19 -38.33
CA ASP A 511 16.40 -31.36 -39.44
C ASP A 511 16.37 -32.80 -39.98
N PHE A 512 16.89 -33.02 -41.17
CA PHE A 512 17.03 -34.37 -41.75
C PHE A 512 18.26 -35.07 -41.17
N SER A 513 18.15 -36.38 -40.98
CA SER A 513 19.27 -37.22 -40.56
C SER A 513 19.14 -38.60 -41.18
N ASP A 514 20.22 -39.05 -41.82
CA ASP A 514 20.28 -40.37 -42.43
C ASP A 514 20.57 -41.48 -41.38
N THR A 515 20.99 -41.11 -40.17
CA THR A 515 21.40 -42.03 -39.10
C THR A 515 20.50 -42.01 -37.87
N VAL A 516 19.76 -40.92 -37.63
CA VAL A 516 18.88 -40.75 -36.47
C VAL A 516 17.42 -41.00 -36.87
N PRO A 517 16.69 -41.94 -36.24
CA PRO A 517 15.29 -42.22 -36.56
C PRO A 517 14.37 -41.01 -36.42
N THR A 518 13.35 -40.91 -37.26
CA THR A 518 12.35 -39.84 -37.22
C THR A 518 11.73 -39.69 -35.81
N GLY A 519 11.62 -38.46 -35.33
CA GLY A 519 11.09 -38.13 -34.00
C GLY A 519 12.07 -38.27 -32.83
N THR A 520 13.34 -38.55 -33.13
CA THR A 520 14.44 -38.66 -32.14
C THR A 520 15.33 -37.42 -32.18
N VAL A 521 15.84 -36.99 -31.03
CA VAL A 521 16.74 -35.84 -30.90
C VAL A 521 18.10 -36.15 -31.54
N ILE A 522 18.49 -35.34 -32.53
CA ILE A 522 19.78 -35.36 -33.22
C ILE A 522 20.85 -34.68 -32.36
N SER A 523 20.53 -33.50 -31.83
CA SER A 523 21.44 -32.68 -31.05
C SER A 523 20.67 -31.76 -30.10
N GLN A 524 21.38 -31.24 -29.10
CA GLN A 524 20.88 -30.26 -28.15
C GLN A 524 21.87 -29.10 -28.04
N THR A 525 21.39 -27.94 -27.59
CA THR A 525 22.22 -26.78 -27.24
C THR A 525 21.55 -26.02 -26.10
N PRO A 526 22.23 -25.75 -24.97
CA PRO A 526 23.61 -26.11 -24.63
C PRO A 526 23.88 -27.62 -24.50
N ASP A 527 25.16 -28.00 -24.46
CA ASP A 527 25.59 -29.40 -24.31
C ASP A 527 25.20 -29.98 -22.94
N ALA A 528 25.11 -31.31 -22.88
CA ALA A 528 24.83 -32.02 -21.64
C ALA A 528 25.87 -31.73 -20.55
N ASP A 529 25.43 -31.76 -19.29
CA ASP A 529 26.23 -31.53 -18.07
C ASP A 529 26.83 -30.12 -17.91
N VAL A 530 26.58 -29.21 -18.85
CA VAL A 530 26.93 -27.79 -18.71
C VAL A 530 25.99 -27.15 -17.69
N SER A 531 26.56 -26.39 -16.74
CA SER A 531 25.78 -25.55 -15.82
C SER A 531 25.44 -24.23 -16.50
N VAL A 532 24.15 -23.94 -16.62
CA VAL A 532 23.64 -22.69 -17.19
C VAL A 532 22.56 -22.11 -16.27
N ASP A 533 22.15 -20.87 -16.51
CA ASP A 533 21.11 -20.21 -15.73
C ASP A 533 19.84 -21.07 -15.66
N ALA A 534 19.33 -21.26 -14.45
CA ALA A 534 18.07 -21.95 -14.23
C ALA A 534 16.93 -21.23 -14.99
N GLY A 535 16.05 -22.02 -15.63
CA GLY A 535 14.96 -21.45 -16.45
C GLY A 535 15.36 -20.97 -17.85
N SER A 536 16.63 -21.10 -18.24
CA SER A 536 17.09 -20.85 -19.62
C SER A 536 16.49 -21.83 -20.63
N THR A 537 16.67 -21.54 -21.92
CA THR A 537 16.07 -22.35 -23.01
C THR A 537 17.09 -23.32 -23.60
N ILE A 538 16.78 -24.61 -23.55
CA ILE A 538 17.50 -25.65 -24.27
C ILE A 538 16.82 -25.84 -25.64
N THR A 539 17.61 -25.73 -26.70
CA THR A 539 17.15 -26.03 -28.06
C THR A 539 17.49 -27.48 -28.39
N ILE A 540 16.52 -28.23 -28.89
CA ILE A 540 16.72 -29.59 -29.41
C ILE A 540 16.40 -29.64 -30.90
N VAL A 541 17.24 -30.33 -31.66
CA VAL A 541 17.02 -30.61 -33.08
C VAL A 541 16.48 -32.03 -33.22
N VAL A 542 15.29 -32.20 -33.77
CA VAL A 542 14.62 -33.51 -33.91
C VAL A 542 14.68 -33.99 -35.36
N SER A 543 14.99 -35.27 -35.54
CA SER A 543 15.10 -35.88 -36.87
C SER A 543 13.75 -35.97 -37.58
N LYS A 544 13.72 -35.51 -38.84
CA LYS A 544 12.64 -35.77 -39.82
C LYS A 544 12.80 -37.12 -40.53
N GLY A 545 13.88 -37.85 -40.27
CA GLY A 545 14.32 -39.00 -41.07
C GLY A 545 15.28 -38.58 -42.18
N PRO A 546 15.61 -39.50 -43.12
CA PRO A 546 16.54 -39.22 -44.20
C PRO A 546 16.02 -38.11 -45.12
N GLY A 547 16.93 -37.38 -45.74
CA GLY A 547 16.58 -36.32 -46.69
C GLY A 547 15.79 -36.85 -47.90
N THR A 548 15.04 -35.98 -48.58
CA THR A 548 14.35 -36.33 -49.83
C THR A 548 15.10 -35.79 -51.04
N VAL A 549 15.10 -36.55 -52.13
CA VAL A 549 15.59 -36.13 -53.45
C VAL A 549 14.43 -36.13 -54.45
N THR A 550 14.43 -35.17 -55.38
CA THR A 550 13.44 -35.12 -56.47
C THR A 550 13.97 -35.91 -57.66
N LEU A 551 13.21 -36.88 -58.14
CA LEU A 551 13.60 -37.67 -59.30
C LEU A 551 13.54 -36.83 -60.58
N THR A 552 14.58 -36.92 -61.40
CA THR A 552 14.59 -36.44 -62.78
C THR A 552 13.94 -37.47 -63.71
N ASP A 553 13.81 -37.11 -64.98
CA ASP A 553 13.34 -38.04 -66.01
C ASP A 553 14.54 -38.81 -66.56
N TYR A 554 14.57 -40.11 -66.27
CA TYR A 554 15.59 -41.04 -66.72
C TYR A 554 15.18 -41.80 -67.98
N THR A 555 13.98 -41.54 -68.51
CA THR A 555 13.55 -42.17 -69.77
C THR A 555 14.46 -41.70 -70.92
N SER A 556 14.67 -42.57 -71.92
CA SER A 556 15.59 -42.32 -73.04
C SER A 556 17.09 -42.30 -72.69
N MET A 557 17.48 -42.50 -71.42
CA MET A 557 18.88 -42.71 -71.02
C MET A 557 19.28 -44.19 -71.17
N THR A 558 20.58 -44.46 -71.26
CA THR A 558 21.10 -45.83 -71.16
C THR A 558 20.92 -46.36 -69.73
N GLU A 559 20.78 -47.68 -69.57
CA GLU A 559 20.70 -48.30 -68.24
C GLU A 559 21.86 -47.87 -67.33
N ALA A 560 23.08 -47.79 -67.88
CA ALA A 560 24.28 -47.45 -67.13
C ALA A 560 24.26 -46.00 -66.62
N ASP A 561 23.87 -45.05 -67.48
CA ASP A 561 23.83 -43.62 -67.12
C ASP A 561 22.72 -43.34 -66.11
N ALA A 562 21.52 -43.90 -66.34
CA ALA A 562 20.40 -43.75 -65.42
C ALA A 562 20.72 -44.35 -64.04
N ARG A 563 21.37 -45.52 -64.01
CA ARG A 563 21.79 -46.16 -62.76
C ARG A 563 22.80 -45.28 -62.00
N ALA A 564 23.83 -44.77 -62.70
CA ALA A 564 24.84 -43.93 -62.08
C ALA A 564 24.26 -42.63 -61.49
N GLU A 565 23.31 -42.00 -62.18
CA GLU A 565 22.65 -40.78 -61.69
C GLU A 565 21.78 -41.07 -60.45
N ILE A 566 20.98 -42.14 -60.47
CA ILE A 566 20.11 -42.52 -59.35
C ILE A 566 20.93 -42.94 -58.13
N GLU A 567 21.96 -43.76 -58.31
CA GLU A 567 22.86 -44.16 -57.21
C GLU A 567 23.64 -42.95 -56.66
N GLY A 568 24.03 -42.01 -57.52
CA GLY A 568 24.65 -40.73 -57.12
C GLY A 568 23.77 -39.84 -56.24
N LEU A 569 22.44 -39.98 -56.34
CA LEU A 569 21.47 -39.32 -55.46
C LEU A 569 21.26 -40.05 -54.12
N GLY A 570 21.98 -41.17 -53.89
CA GLY A 570 21.86 -42.00 -52.70
C GLY A 570 20.61 -42.88 -52.69
N LEU A 571 20.09 -43.23 -53.87
CA LEU A 571 18.95 -44.13 -54.05
C LEU A 571 19.43 -45.52 -54.52
N LYS A 572 18.53 -46.50 -54.43
CA LYS A 572 18.78 -47.86 -54.93
C LYS A 572 18.10 -48.04 -56.27
N VAL A 573 18.72 -48.80 -57.18
CA VAL A 573 18.15 -49.07 -58.51
C VAL A 573 17.71 -50.52 -58.60
N ASN A 574 16.48 -50.75 -59.05
CA ASN A 574 15.97 -52.05 -59.43
C ASN A 574 15.66 -52.04 -60.93
N VAL A 575 16.11 -53.04 -61.68
CA VAL A 575 15.94 -53.06 -63.16
C VAL A 575 15.07 -54.24 -63.57
N ILE A 576 14.07 -53.96 -64.39
CA ILE A 576 13.16 -54.95 -64.99
C ILE A 576 13.29 -54.87 -66.50
N TYR A 577 13.58 -55.99 -67.16
CA TYR A 577 13.74 -56.04 -68.62
C TYR A 577 12.42 -56.38 -69.33
N GLU A 578 12.06 -55.58 -70.33
CA GLU A 578 10.83 -55.72 -71.12
C GLU A 578 11.16 -55.73 -72.62
N VAL A 579 10.48 -56.55 -73.42
CA VAL A 579 10.75 -56.63 -74.87
C VAL A 579 10.35 -55.31 -75.54
N SER A 580 11.32 -54.65 -76.18
CA SER A 580 11.15 -53.32 -76.79
C SER A 580 12.13 -53.11 -77.95
N PRO A 581 11.79 -52.31 -78.98
CA PRO A 581 12.76 -51.89 -79.99
C PRO A 581 13.95 -51.10 -79.42
N ASP A 582 13.79 -50.46 -78.25
CA ASP A 582 14.82 -49.61 -77.62
C ASP A 582 15.74 -50.42 -76.69
N VAL A 583 16.53 -51.33 -77.26
CA VAL A 583 17.41 -52.24 -76.50
C VAL A 583 18.45 -51.47 -75.68
N GLY A 584 18.49 -51.72 -74.37
CA GLY A 584 19.44 -51.11 -73.42
C GLY A 584 19.08 -49.69 -72.96
N ILE A 585 17.92 -49.18 -73.38
CA ILE A 585 17.40 -47.85 -73.03
C ILE A 585 16.28 -47.97 -72.00
N VAL A 586 16.23 -47.03 -71.05
CA VAL A 586 15.15 -46.91 -70.07
C VAL A 586 13.88 -46.44 -70.77
N ILE A 587 12.85 -47.29 -70.76
CA ILE A 587 11.54 -47.01 -71.37
C ILE A 587 10.51 -46.50 -70.36
N ASN A 588 10.73 -46.76 -69.07
CA ASN A 588 9.85 -46.31 -67.99
C ASN A 588 10.61 -46.29 -66.66
N GLN A 589 10.16 -45.44 -65.74
CA GLN A 589 10.63 -45.38 -64.36
C GLN A 589 9.44 -45.35 -63.39
N ASP A 590 9.63 -45.96 -62.22
CA ASP A 590 8.72 -45.85 -61.08
C ASP A 590 9.55 -45.63 -59.81
N PRO A 591 9.35 -44.54 -59.05
CA PRO A 591 8.34 -43.48 -59.21
C PRO A 591 8.55 -42.55 -60.42
N LEU A 592 7.46 -41.88 -60.84
CA LEU A 592 7.44 -40.95 -61.97
C LEU A 592 8.39 -39.76 -61.78
N PRO A 593 8.88 -39.14 -62.88
CA PRO A 593 9.68 -37.91 -62.81
C PRO A 593 9.00 -36.80 -62.01
N GLY A 594 9.78 -36.02 -61.27
CA GLY A 594 9.28 -34.97 -60.38
C GLY A 594 8.80 -35.46 -59.00
N THR A 595 8.74 -36.78 -58.76
CA THR A 595 8.39 -37.33 -57.45
C THR A 595 9.52 -37.11 -56.45
N LYS A 596 9.19 -36.67 -55.22
CA LYS A 596 10.14 -36.62 -54.09
C LYS A 596 10.18 -37.97 -53.40
N VAL A 597 11.36 -38.58 -53.37
CA VAL A 597 11.61 -39.86 -52.70
C VAL A 597 12.62 -39.69 -51.57
N THR A 598 12.47 -40.47 -50.51
CA THR A 598 13.42 -40.49 -49.40
C THR A 598 14.73 -41.13 -49.86
N LYS A 599 15.89 -40.57 -49.49
CA LYS A 599 17.20 -41.19 -49.73
C LYS A 599 17.20 -42.65 -49.25
N GLY A 600 17.83 -43.54 -50.00
CA GLY A 600 17.81 -44.98 -49.78
C GLY A 600 16.59 -45.74 -50.34
N SER A 601 15.58 -45.02 -50.86
CA SER A 601 14.44 -45.64 -51.57
C SER A 601 14.87 -46.28 -52.89
N THR A 602 14.07 -47.20 -53.41
CA THR A 602 14.34 -47.89 -54.67
C THR A 602 13.59 -47.25 -55.83
N VAL A 603 14.29 -46.93 -56.91
CA VAL A 603 13.71 -46.55 -58.20
C VAL A 603 13.76 -47.78 -59.11
N THR A 604 12.60 -48.16 -59.65
CA THR A 604 12.48 -49.26 -60.59
C THR A 604 12.54 -48.73 -62.01
N LEU A 605 13.54 -49.16 -62.78
CA LEU A 605 13.68 -48.86 -64.20
C LEU A 605 13.19 -50.04 -65.03
N LYS A 606 12.37 -49.77 -66.04
CA LYS A 606 12.09 -50.71 -67.10
C LYS A 606 13.02 -50.44 -68.27
N VAL A 607 13.76 -51.46 -68.70
CA VAL A 607 14.77 -51.35 -69.77
C VAL A 607 14.40 -52.26 -70.93
N GLY A 608 14.50 -51.75 -72.15
CA GLY A 608 14.24 -52.52 -73.36
C GLY A 608 15.24 -53.65 -73.55
N LYS A 609 14.76 -54.85 -73.89
CA LYS A 609 15.59 -55.98 -74.34
C LYS A 609 15.12 -56.51 -75.68
N ALA A 610 16.02 -57.19 -76.39
CA ALA A 610 15.68 -57.91 -77.61
C ALA A 610 14.63 -59.02 -77.31
N PRO A 611 13.75 -59.34 -78.30
CA PRO A 611 12.74 -60.39 -78.18
C PRO A 611 13.27 -61.77 -77.81
#